data_AF-A0AAD9H423-F1
#
_entry.id   AF-A0AAD9H423-F1
#
_cell.length_a   1.000
_cell.length_b   1.000
_cell.length_c   1.000
_cell.angle_alpha   90.00
_cell.angle_beta   90.00
_cell.angle_gamma   90.00
#
_symmetry.space_group_name_H-M   'P 1'
#
loop_
_entity.id
_entity.type
_entity.pdbx_description
1 polymer ?
#
loop_
_entity_poly.entity_id
_entity_poly.type
_entity_poly.pdbx_seq_one_letter_code
_entity_poly.pdbx_strand_id
1 'polypeptide(L)'
;MFERELQRFMQYATIWKAVLLLDEADVFLEKREDNPGSAERNALVAVFLKQLEYFSGIVFLTTNRLRTFDAAMSSRIHLALGYKAPDIETRRQLWVQCLSKLPADERDFDDVDDASMNFVDQQINGREI
;
A
#
# COMPACT_ATOMS: atom_id res chain seq x y z
N MET A 1 -0.23 18.17 -18.46
CA MET A 1 0.98 17.33 -18.64
C MET A 1 0.77 15.96 -18.00
N PHE A 2 0.40 15.92 -16.72
CA PHE A 2 0.06 14.71 -15.96
C PHE A 2 -0.94 13.76 -16.66
N GLU A 3 -2.07 14.27 -17.17
CA GLU A 3 -3.08 13.42 -17.83
C GLU A 3 -2.51 12.58 -18.99
N ARG A 4 -1.68 13.19 -19.85
CA ARG A 4 -1.08 12.51 -21.00
C ARG A 4 -0.10 11.42 -20.57
N GLU A 5 0.66 11.68 -19.51
CA GLU A 5 1.60 10.70 -18.95
C GLU A 5 0.86 9.52 -18.33
N LEU A 6 -0.17 9.79 -17.52
CA LEU A 6 -1.00 8.75 -16.92
C LEU A 6 -1.67 7.87 -17.99
N GLN A 7 -2.24 8.50 -19.02
CA GLN A 7 -2.81 7.78 -20.17
C GLN A 7 -1.79 6.90 -20.88
N ARG A 8 -0.57 7.42 -21.09
CA ARG A 8 0.51 6.67 -21.74
C ARG A 8 0.92 5.45 -20.93
N PHE A 9 1.12 5.59 -19.62
CA PHE A 9 1.46 4.46 -18.74
C PHE A 9 0.34 3.43 -18.67
N MET A 10 -0.91 3.87 -18.58
CA MET A 10 -2.07 2.98 -18.61
C MET A 10 -2.18 2.24 -19.94
N GLN A 11 -1.95 2.90 -21.08
CA GLN A 11 -1.92 2.23 -22.37
C GLN A 11 -0.82 1.18 -22.45
N TYR A 12 0.39 1.48 -21.97
CA TYR A 12 1.48 0.50 -21.91
C TYR A 12 1.12 -0.69 -21.02
N ALA A 13 0.56 -0.45 -19.83
CA ALA A 13 0.12 -1.52 -18.95
C ALA A 13 -0.93 -2.42 -19.62
N THR A 14 -1.90 -1.84 -20.34
CA THR A 14 -2.90 -2.61 -21.10
C THR A 14 -2.26 -3.43 -22.22
N ILE A 15 -1.40 -2.83 -23.04
CA ILE A 15 -0.73 -3.52 -24.18
C ILE A 15 0.10 -4.70 -23.68
N TRP A 16 0.80 -4.51 -22.55
CA TRP A 16 1.73 -5.49 -21.99
C TRP A 16 1.03 -6.47 -21.04
N LYS A 17 -0.27 -6.30 -20.79
CA LYS A 17 -1.03 -7.04 -19.76
C LYS A 17 -0.34 -6.96 -18.39
N ALA A 18 0.28 -5.82 -18.09
CA ALA A 18 1.01 -5.59 -16.86
C ALA A 18 0.08 -5.12 -15.74
N VAL A 19 0.53 -5.34 -14.51
CA VAL A 19 -0.10 -4.78 -13.31
C VAL A 19 0.42 -3.35 -13.12
N LEU A 20 -0.49 -2.38 -12.96
CA LEU A 20 -0.13 -1.01 -12.65
C LEU A 20 -0.08 -0.84 -11.13
N LEU A 21 1.07 -0.42 -10.60
CA LEU A 21 1.21 -0.03 -9.19
C LEU A 21 1.32 1.48 -9.09
N LEU A 22 0.43 2.11 -8.33
CA LEU A 22 0.51 3.51 -7.97
C LEU A 22 0.80 3.59 -6.48
N ASP A 23 2.05 3.95 -6.18
CA ASP A 23 2.53 4.10 -4.82
C ASP A 23 2.18 5.49 -4.27
N GLU A 24 1.93 5.58 -2.96
CA GLU A 24 1.59 6.82 -2.27
C GLU A 24 0.45 7.59 -2.94
N ALA A 25 -0.63 6.90 -3.31
CA ALA A 25 -1.77 7.50 -4.00
C ALA A 25 -2.63 8.41 -3.08
N ASP A 26 -2.12 8.82 -1.92
CA ASP A 26 -2.85 9.61 -0.92
C ASP A 26 -3.34 10.96 -1.47
N VAL A 27 -2.56 11.60 -2.34
CA VAL A 27 -2.93 12.82 -3.07
C VAL A 27 -4.25 12.66 -3.85
N PHE A 28 -4.52 11.45 -4.35
CA PHE A 28 -5.73 11.11 -5.11
C PHE A 28 -6.88 10.60 -4.21
N LEU A 29 -6.57 10.10 -3.02
CA LEU A 29 -7.52 9.40 -2.14
C LEU A 29 -8.13 10.30 -1.06
N GLU A 30 -7.43 11.35 -0.66
CA GLU A 30 -7.90 12.27 0.39
C GLU A 30 -9.19 13.01 -0.03
N LYS A 31 -10.05 13.35 0.93
CA LYS A 31 -11.32 14.06 0.66
C LYS A 31 -11.09 15.37 -0.10
N ARG A 32 -12.05 15.73 -0.93
CA ARG A 32 -12.11 17.07 -1.55
C ARG A 32 -12.33 18.09 -0.44
N GLU A 33 -11.45 19.08 -0.37
CA GLU A 33 -11.65 20.24 0.48
C GLU A 33 -12.24 21.37 -0.35
N ASP A 34 -13.28 22.05 0.14
CA ASP A 34 -13.88 23.22 -0.53
C ASP A 34 -13.11 24.52 -0.21
N ASN A 35 -11.77 24.43 -0.25
CA ASN A 35 -10.87 25.56 -0.03
C ASN A 35 -10.40 26.13 -1.38
N PRO A 36 -10.24 27.46 -1.53
CA PRO A 36 -9.86 28.08 -2.81
C PRO A 36 -8.50 27.59 -3.39
N GLY A 37 -7.64 26.98 -2.58
CA GLY A 37 -6.39 26.34 -3.02
C GLY A 37 -6.50 24.90 -3.54
N SER A 38 -7.69 24.26 -3.47
CA SER A 38 -7.85 22.83 -3.78
C SER A 38 -8.28 22.55 -5.23
N ALA A 39 -8.56 23.57 -6.04
CA ALA A 39 -9.13 23.42 -7.37
C ALA A 39 -8.23 22.58 -8.31
N GLU A 40 -6.91 22.79 -8.27
CA GLU A 40 -5.95 22.02 -9.07
C GLU A 40 -5.92 20.55 -8.65
N ARG A 41 -5.92 20.29 -7.34
CA ARG A 41 -5.98 18.93 -6.79
C ARG A 41 -7.28 18.22 -7.17
N ASN A 42 -8.42 18.90 -7.05
CA ASN A 42 -9.72 18.35 -7.44
C ASN A 42 -9.77 18.01 -8.94
N ALA A 43 -9.15 18.83 -9.79
CA ALA A 43 -9.01 18.54 -11.21
C ALA A 43 -8.15 17.29 -11.46
N LEU A 44 -7.02 17.14 -10.74
CA LEU A 44 -6.18 15.93 -10.83
C LEU A 44 -6.93 14.67 -10.41
N VAL A 45 -7.68 14.72 -9.30
CA VAL A 45 -8.52 13.60 -8.82
C VAL A 45 -9.58 13.23 -9.86
N ALA A 46 -10.25 14.22 -10.47
CA ALA A 46 -11.27 13.98 -11.49
C ALA A 46 -10.68 13.33 -12.75
N VAL A 47 -9.52 13.80 -13.21
CA VAL A 47 -8.79 13.17 -14.33
C VAL A 47 -8.40 11.75 -13.97
N PHE A 48 -7.86 11.52 -12.77
CA PHE A 48 -7.44 10.21 -12.30
C PHE A 48 -8.60 9.19 -12.27
N LEU A 49 -9.72 9.58 -11.64
CA LEU A 49 -10.94 8.78 -11.60
C LEU A 49 -11.44 8.39 -12.99
N LYS A 50 -11.41 9.35 -13.92
CA LYS A 50 -11.78 9.12 -15.32
C LYS A 50 -10.88 8.08 -15.97
N GLN A 51 -9.55 8.18 -15.81
CA GLN A 51 -8.64 7.22 -16.44
C GLN A 51 -8.77 5.82 -15.84
N LEU A 52 -8.98 5.71 -14.51
CA LEU A 52 -9.25 4.42 -13.86
C LEU A 52 -10.49 3.72 -14.42
N GLU A 53 -11.53 4.46 -14.79
CA GLU A 53 -12.75 3.91 -15.35
C GLU A 53 -12.57 3.33 -16.76
N TYR A 54 -11.65 3.89 -17.55
CA TYR A 54 -11.32 3.38 -18.89
C TYR A 54 -10.20 2.33 -18.89
N PHE A 55 -9.48 2.16 -17.79
CA PHE A 55 -8.35 1.25 -17.73
C PHE A 55 -8.81 -0.22 -17.68
N SER A 56 -8.34 -1.02 -18.63
CA SER A 56 -8.62 -2.45 -18.69
C SER A 56 -7.40 -3.24 -18.22
N GLY A 57 -7.34 -3.50 -16.92
CA GLY A 57 -6.22 -4.21 -16.29
C GLY A 57 -6.34 -4.24 -14.76
N ILE A 58 -5.26 -4.64 -14.09
CA ILE A 58 -5.17 -4.67 -12.63
C ILE A 58 -4.39 -3.45 -12.16
N VAL A 59 -4.99 -2.68 -11.25
CA VAL A 59 -4.33 -1.55 -10.59
C VAL A 59 -4.22 -1.84 -9.09
N PHE A 60 -3.02 -1.73 -8.56
CA PHE A 60 -2.77 -1.64 -7.13
C PHE A 60 -2.53 -0.18 -6.75
N LEU A 61 -3.21 0.26 -5.70
CA LEU A 61 -3.00 1.55 -5.07
C LEU A 61 -2.44 1.29 -3.67
N THR A 62 -1.35 1.95 -3.31
CA THR A 62 -0.90 1.98 -1.92
C THR A 62 -1.18 3.35 -1.33
N THR A 63 -1.42 3.40 -0.02
CA THR A 63 -1.53 4.66 0.71
C THR A 63 -1.15 4.48 2.16
N ASN A 64 -0.46 5.48 2.70
CA ASN A 64 -0.13 5.57 4.11
C ASN A 64 -1.23 6.31 4.90
N ARG A 65 -2.15 6.97 4.18
CA ARG A 65 -3.22 7.78 4.76
C ARG A 65 -4.55 7.07 4.58
N LEU A 66 -5.02 6.44 5.64
CA LEU A 66 -6.38 5.89 5.70
C LEU A 66 -7.46 6.97 5.96
N ARG A 67 -7.04 8.23 6.13
CA ARG A 67 -7.93 9.31 6.58
C ARG A 67 -8.83 9.75 5.42
N THR A 68 -10.08 9.29 5.51
CA THR A 68 -11.20 9.71 4.66
C THR A 68 -10.94 9.57 3.17
N PHE A 69 -11.17 8.37 2.65
CA PHE A 69 -11.29 8.14 1.22
C PHE A 69 -12.42 8.97 0.62
N ASP A 70 -12.17 9.56 -0.55
CA ASP A 70 -13.23 10.10 -1.41
C ASP A 70 -14.23 8.97 -1.77
N ALA A 71 -15.52 9.28 -1.67
CA ALA A 71 -16.59 8.28 -1.88
C ALA A 71 -16.61 7.76 -3.32
N ALA A 72 -16.27 8.59 -4.31
CA ALA A 72 -16.22 8.20 -5.71
C ALA A 72 -14.98 7.36 -6.06
N MET A 73 -13.88 7.53 -5.31
CA MET A 73 -12.74 6.60 -5.36
C MET A 73 -13.12 5.25 -4.75
N SER A 74 -13.76 5.28 -3.58
CA SER A 74 -14.16 4.06 -2.85
C SER A 74 -15.10 3.17 -3.66
N SER A 75 -16.02 3.76 -4.42
CA SER A 75 -16.95 3.02 -5.29
C SER A 75 -16.28 2.32 -6.48
N ARG A 76 -15.03 2.66 -6.80
CA ARG A 76 -14.24 2.06 -7.90
C ARG A 76 -13.17 1.08 -7.40
N ILE A 77 -13.01 0.94 -6.08
CA ILE A 77 -12.08 -0.01 -5.47
C ILE A 77 -12.81 -1.33 -5.27
N HIS A 78 -12.35 -2.37 -5.97
CA HIS A 78 -12.90 -3.72 -5.85
C HIS A 78 -12.52 -4.41 -4.54
N LEU A 79 -11.30 -4.15 -4.06
CA LEU A 79 -10.75 -4.74 -2.85
C LEU A 79 -9.93 -3.70 -2.10
N ALA A 80 -10.27 -3.46 -0.83
CA ALA A 80 -9.49 -2.62 0.08
C ALA A 80 -8.82 -3.50 1.14
N LEU A 81 -7.48 -3.51 1.15
CA LEU A 81 -6.69 -4.25 2.13
C LEU A 81 -6.16 -3.28 3.18
N GLY A 82 -6.68 -3.38 4.40
CA GLY A 82 -6.20 -2.62 5.55
C GLY A 82 -5.19 -3.42 6.36
N TYR A 83 -3.96 -2.95 6.43
CA TYR A 83 -2.94 -3.52 7.31
C TYR A 83 -3.04 -2.86 8.69
N LYS A 84 -3.33 -3.69 9.71
CA LYS A 84 -3.27 -3.27 11.11
C LYS A 84 -1.89 -3.60 11.67
N ALA A 85 -1.52 -2.95 12.76
CA ALA A 85 -0.35 -3.37 13.52
C ALA A 85 -0.51 -4.86 13.89
N PRO A 86 0.54 -5.68 13.73
CA PRO A 86 0.49 -7.10 14.04
C PRO A 86 0.23 -7.29 15.54
N ASP A 87 -0.61 -8.26 15.89
CA ASP A 87 -0.80 -8.67 17.29
C ASP A 87 0.40 -9.46 17.81
N ILE A 88 0.38 -9.82 19.09
CA ILE A 88 1.45 -10.56 19.78
C ILE A 88 1.80 -11.84 19.02
N GLU A 89 0.80 -12.61 18.61
CA GLU A 89 1.00 -13.88 17.90
C GLU A 89 1.57 -13.67 16.49
N THR A 90 1.07 -12.67 15.77
CA THR A 90 1.60 -12.30 14.45
C THR A 90 3.05 -11.83 14.54
N ARG A 91 3.40 -11.03 15.57
CA ARG A 91 4.79 -10.60 15.80
C ARG A 91 5.70 -11.77 16.13
N ARG A 92 5.25 -12.71 16.95
CA ARG A 92 5.98 -13.96 17.24
C ARG A 92 6.28 -14.72 15.94
N GLN A 93 5.27 -14.92 15.09
CA GLN A 93 5.43 -15.62 13.81
C GLN A 93 6.41 -14.91 12.87
N LEU A 94 6.34 -13.57 12.78
CA LEU A 94 7.28 -12.77 12.00
C LEU A 94 8.72 -12.94 12.50
N TRP A 95 8.93 -12.88 13.82
CA TRP A 95 10.25 -13.09 14.41
C TRP A 95 10.78 -14.51 14.18
N VAL A 96 9.95 -15.53 14.36
CA VAL A 96 10.32 -16.91 14.03
C VAL A 96 10.72 -17.02 12.54
N GLN A 97 9.98 -16.40 11.62
CA GLN A 97 10.33 -16.38 10.20
C GLN A 97 11.64 -15.63 9.90
N CYS A 98 11.94 -14.55 10.62
CA CYS A 98 13.19 -13.82 10.47
C CYS A 98 14.38 -14.60 11.04
N LEU A 99 14.28 -15.07 12.28
CA LEU A 99 15.35 -15.79 12.98
C LEU A 99 15.63 -17.16 12.33
N SER A 100 14.62 -17.83 11.78
CA SER A 100 14.80 -19.09 11.05
C SER A 100 15.59 -18.96 9.74
N LYS A 101 15.76 -17.75 9.20
CA LYS A 101 16.60 -17.50 8.02
C LYS A 101 18.08 -17.36 8.35
N LEU A 102 18.44 -17.14 9.62
CA LEU A 102 19.84 -17.00 10.01
C LEU A 102 20.57 -18.34 9.87
N PRO A 103 21.82 -18.39 9.38
CA PRO A 103 22.63 -19.60 9.38
C PRO A 103 22.77 -20.18 10.80
N ALA A 104 22.76 -21.51 10.94
CA ALA A 104 22.80 -22.16 12.26
C ALA A 104 24.10 -21.85 13.04
N ASP A 105 25.19 -21.59 12.32
CA ASP A 105 26.51 -21.21 12.84
C ASP A 105 26.58 -19.76 13.34
N GLU A 106 25.61 -18.92 12.99
CA GLU A 106 25.51 -17.52 13.44
C GLU A 106 24.48 -17.32 14.56
N ARG A 107 23.79 -18.39 15.00
CA ARG A 107 22.79 -18.32 16.07
C ARG A 107 23.43 -18.60 17.43
N ASP A 108 23.25 -17.67 18.36
CA ASP A 108 23.59 -17.84 19.79
C ASP A 108 22.40 -18.39 20.60
N PHE A 109 21.47 -19.08 19.94
CA PHE A 109 20.25 -19.63 20.53
C PHE A 109 19.87 -20.94 19.82
N ASP A 110 19.49 -21.94 20.62
CA ASP A 110 19.13 -23.27 20.13
C ASP A 110 17.66 -23.34 19.68
N ASP A 111 16.76 -22.64 20.39
CA ASP A 111 15.33 -22.61 20.09
C ASP A 111 14.91 -21.24 19.55
N VAL A 112 14.42 -21.24 18.30
CA VAL A 112 13.95 -20.04 17.59
C VAL A 112 12.66 -19.51 18.19
N ASP A 113 11.80 -20.38 18.70
CA ASP A 113 10.51 -20.00 19.29
C ASP A 113 10.74 -19.26 20.61
N ASP A 114 11.57 -19.82 21.49
CA ASP A 114 11.95 -19.18 22.75
C ASP A 114 12.68 -17.86 22.50
N ALA A 115 13.60 -17.82 21.53
CA ALA A 115 14.30 -16.59 21.15
C ALA A 115 13.33 -15.52 20.63
N SER A 116 12.28 -15.92 19.89
CA SER A 116 11.30 -14.98 19.33
C SER A 116 10.51 -14.26 20.43
N MET A 117 10.24 -14.92 21.56
CA MET A 117 9.48 -14.34 22.68
C MET A 117 10.13 -13.07 23.25
N ASN A 118 11.46 -12.98 23.22
CA ASN A 118 12.21 -11.81 23.68
C ASN A 118 11.91 -10.54 22.87
N PHE A 119 11.37 -10.69 21.65
CA PHE A 119 11.12 -9.58 20.73
C PHE A 119 9.63 -9.33 20.47
N VAL A 120 8.73 -10.11 21.08
CA VAL A 120 7.28 -9.98 20.88
C VAL A 120 6.72 -8.67 21.45
N ASP A 121 7.36 -8.11 22.47
CA ASP A 121 6.97 -6.81 23.03
C ASP A 121 7.47 -5.62 22.21
N GLN A 122 8.39 -5.84 21.26
CA GLN A 122 8.81 -4.79 20.35
C GLN A 122 7.71 -4.51 19.33
N GLN A 123 7.18 -3.30 19.34
CA GLN A 123 6.20 -2.86 18.36
C GLN A 123 6.89 -2.61 17.03
N ILE A 124 6.80 -3.57 16.13
CA ILE A 124 7.21 -3.41 14.72
C ILE A 124 5.97 -3.15 13.88
N ASN A 125 6.05 -2.15 13.01
CA ASN A 125 4.97 -1.83 12.06
C ASN A 125 5.16 -2.51 10.68
N GLY A 126 6.19 -3.36 10.55
CA GLY A 126 6.51 -4.09 9.32
C GLY A 126 7.18 -3.24 8.22
N ARG A 127 7.48 -1.96 8.46
CA ARG A 127 8.28 -1.11 7.56
C ARG A 127 9.78 -1.11 7.88
N GLU A 128 10.14 -1.69 9.02
CA GLU A 128 11.49 -1.64 9.61
C GLU A 128 12.24 -2.97 9.47
N ILE A 129 11.65 -3.94 8.78
CA ILE A 129 12.20 -5.28 8.49
C ILE A 129 12.80 -5.35 7.10
#